data_AF-A0A7X3UYD8-F1
#
_entry.id   AF-A0A7X3UYD8-F1
#
_cell.length_a   1.000
_cell.length_b   1.000
_cell.length_c   1.000
_cell.angle_alpha   90.00
_cell.angle_beta   90.00
_cell.angle_gamma   90.00
#
_symmetry.space_group_name_H-M   'P 1'
#
loop_
_entity.id
_entity.type
_entity.pdbx_description
1 polymer ?
#
loop_
_entity_poly.entity_id
_entity_poly.type
_entity_poly.pdbx_seq_one_letter_code
_entity_poly.pdbx_strand_id
1 'polypeptide(L)'
;MRSGRHRRATADAGLWKGLNPAMALAAKCVVLAFVLAIVWDVDAAGAVFGRIRDWIESTLGWFYILVVAVAVLTCVFLVCSRFGRIRLGDDGSVPEFKTSSWIAMLFSAGIGIGLLFFSIAEPLFYFDSSQTAGYPNNPSADLAGAVLLDEQRAMHAMRVTYFHWGIHGWSVYVLVGLCLAYFGFRKKLPLTLRSALHPLIGERIYGPAGDLVDLLAVFGGVFGIATSLGLGASQMATGLDMLLGVDPGVVTQVALIAAISVAATLSAVSGVSRGIRILSEWNIRMSLLLLGCFLLLGPFQWLAGFVASSLGEYLWRLIPMSFWIADDPGEAAWQNGWTIFYWGWWISWAPFVGTFIARVSR
;
A
#
# COMPACT_ATOMS: atom_id res chain seq x y z
N MET A 1 4.60 -36.42 19.08
CA MET A 1 4.37 -35.72 20.37
C MET A 1 5.49 -34.71 20.60
N ARG A 2 5.28 -33.42 20.29
CA ARG A 2 6.19 -32.33 20.67
C ARG A 2 5.40 -31.27 21.44
N SER A 3 5.87 -31.04 22.67
CA SER A 3 5.51 -30.06 23.70
C SER A 3 4.25 -29.19 23.54
N GLY A 4 3.26 -29.47 24.39
CA GLY A 4 2.00 -28.71 24.52
C GLY A 4 2.09 -27.34 25.21
N ARG A 5 3.25 -26.68 25.28
CA ARG A 5 3.39 -25.37 25.96
C ARG A 5 3.18 -24.14 25.07
N HIS A 6 3.25 -24.28 23.75
CA HIS A 6 3.15 -23.15 22.81
C HIS A 6 1.82 -23.10 22.05
N ARG A 7 0.85 -23.96 22.41
CA ARG A 7 -0.32 -24.23 21.57
C ARG A 7 -1.53 -23.30 21.76
N ARG A 8 -1.52 -22.36 22.69
CA ARG A 8 -2.69 -21.47 22.90
C ARG A 8 -2.27 -20.06 23.29
N ALA A 9 -1.77 -19.31 22.32
CA ALA A 9 -1.68 -17.85 22.44
C ALA A 9 -3.07 -17.19 22.33
N THR A 10 -4.09 -17.91 21.86
CA THR A 10 -5.45 -17.40 21.66
C THR A 10 -6.40 -17.86 22.76
N ALA A 11 -7.31 -17.00 23.21
CA ALA A 11 -8.33 -17.38 24.18
C ALA A 11 -9.38 -18.32 23.55
N ASP A 12 -9.82 -19.33 24.32
CA ASP A 12 -10.76 -20.35 23.86
C ASP A 12 -12.24 -19.94 24.03
N ALA A 13 -12.52 -18.94 24.88
CA ALA A 13 -13.86 -18.47 25.23
C ALA A 13 -13.87 -16.99 25.64
N GLY A 14 -15.09 -16.41 25.75
CA GLY A 14 -15.30 -15.03 26.16
C GLY A 14 -15.10 -14.00 25.04
N LEU A 15 -15.01 -12.73 25.42
CA LEU A 15 -14.86 -11.58 24.51
C LEU A 15 -13.63 -11.65 23.60
N TRP A 16 -12.63 -12.44 24.00
CA TRP A 16 -11.35 -12.56 23.30
C TRP A 16 -11.20 -13.88 22.54
N LYS A 17 -12.28 -14.65 22.39
CA LYS A 17 -12.23 -15.95 21.71
C LYS A 17 -11.57 -15.84 20.33
N GLY A 18 -10.52 -16.63 20.10
CA GLY A 18 -9.75 -16.63 18.86
C GLY A 18 -8.67 -15.53 18.75
N LEU A 19 -8.53 -14.66 19.75
CA LEU A 19 -7.51 -13.60 19.80
C LEU A 19 -6.50 -13.88 20.92
N ASN A 20 -5.27 -13.39 20.75
CA ASN A 20 -4.32 -13.28 21.85
C ASN A 20 -4.72 -12.09 22.74
N PRO A 21 -5.24 -12.29 23.97
CA PRO A 21 -5.79 -11.21 24.76
C PRO A 21 -4.75 -10.16 25.15
N ALA A 22 -3.53 -10.59 25.48
CA ALA A 22 -2.44 -9.68 25.86
C ALA A 22 -2.06 -8.78 24.69
N MET A 23 -1.87 -9.37 23.50
CA MET A 23 -1.56 -8.61 22.29
C MET A 23 -2.72 -7.70 21.87
N ALA A 24 -3.95 -8.20 21.92
CA ALA A 24 -5.12 -7.43 21.52
C ALA A 24 -5.36 -6.24 22.45
N LEU A 25 -5.12 -6.40 23.76
CA LEU A 25 -5.19 -5.29 24.72
C LEU A 25 -4.03 -4.31 24.51
N ALA A 26 -2.80 -4.81 24.38
CA ALA A 26 -1.62 -3.97 24.17
C ALA A 26 -1.78 -3.10 22.91
N ALA A 27 -2.14 -3.71 21.77
CA ALA A 27 -2.36 -2.97 20.53
C ALA A 27 -3.43 -1.89 20.68
N LYS A 28 -4.57 -2.20 21.31
CA LYS A 28 -5.64 -1.21 21.56
C LYS A 28 -5.17 -0.07 22.46
N CYS A 29 -4.48 -0.37 23.55
CA CYS A 29 -4.00 0.63 24.49
C CYS A 29 -2.97 1.56 23.84
N VAL A 30 -2.01 1.02 23.08
CA VAL A 30 -0.99 1.86 22.44
C VAL A 30 -1.60 2.70 21.32
N VAL A 31 -2.51 2.15 20.50
CA VAL A 31 -3.22 2.93 19.48
C VAL A 31 -4.06 4.04 20.13
N LEU A 32 -4.79 3.74 21.21
CA LEU A 32 -5.60 4.74 21.92
C LEU A 32 -4.71 5.83 22.54
N ALA A 33 -3.62 5.45 23.20
CA ALA A 33 -2.67 6.40 23.77
C ALA A 33 -2.08 7.31 22.68
N PHE A 34 -1.75 6.75 21.52
CA PHE A 34 -1.24 7.50 20.38
C PHE A 34 -2.28 8.50 19.85
N VAL A 35 -3.53 8.08 19.66
CA VAL A 35 -4.62 8.96 19.22
C VAL A 35 -4.88 10.08 20.24
N LEU A 36 -4.93 9.77 21.53
CA LEU A 36 -5.14 10.76 22.58
C LEU A 36 -3.99 11.77 22.62
N ALA A 37 -2.74 11.33 22.44
CA ALA A 37 -1.58 12.21 22.38
C ALA A 37 -1.64 13.18 21.19
N ILE A 38 -2.12 12.72 20.01
CA ILE A 38 -2.30 13.58 18.84
C ILE A 38 -3.40 14.62 19.08
N VAL A 39 -4.56 14.17 19.57
CA VAL A 39 -5.73 15.06 19.75
C VAL A 39 -5.50 16.07 20.86
N TRP A 40 -4.64 15.78 21.83
CA TRP A 40 -4.29 16.69 22.91
C TRP A 40 -3.61 17.98 22.40
N ASP A 41 -2.70 17.85 21.44
CA ASP A 41 -2.00 18.98 20.81
C ASP A 41 -1.62 18.62 19.37
N VAL A 42 -2.51 18.95 18.44
CA VAL A 42 -2.39 18.58 17.02
C VAL A 42 -1.20 19.28 16.36
N ASP A 43 -0.93 20.53 16.73
CA ASP A 43 0.17 21.31 16.16
C ASP A 43 1.52 20.77 16.63
N ALA A 44 1.67 20.47 17.92
CA ALA A 44 2.88 19.84 18.44
C ALA A 44 3.10 18.44 17.84
N ALA A 45 2.04 17.65 17.72
CA ALA A 45 2.11 16.33 17.07
C ALA A 45 2.57 16.46 15.61
N GLY A 46 1.97 17.39 14.85
CA GLY A 46 2.36 17.69 13.47
C GLY A 46 3.83 18.10 13.34
N ALA A 47 4.32 18.98 14.23
CA ALA A 47 5.72 19.41 14.24
C ALA A 47 6.69 18.28 14.60
N VAL A 48 6.31 17.37 15.51
CA VAL A 48 7.12 16.19 15.84
C VAL A 48 7.16 15.22 14.65
N PHE A 49 6.00 14.91 14.06
CA PHE A 49 5.94 14.00 12.91
C PHE A 49 6.67 14.55 11.70
N GLY A 50 6.54 15.85 11.42
CA GLY A 50 7.28 16.53 10.36
C GLY A 50 8.79 16.38 10.54
N ARG A 51 9.33 16.71 11.72
CA ARG A 51 10.77 16.55 12.00
C ARG A 51 11.27 15.12 11.87
N ILE A 52 10.49 14.14 12.34
CA ILE A 52 10.84 12.72 12.22
C ILE A 52 10.84 12.31 10.75
N ARG A 53 9.79 12.67 10.01
CA ARG A 53 9.68 12.40 8.57
C ARG A 53 10.86 13.00 7.81
N ASP A 54 11.14 14.29 8.00
CA ASP A 54 12.20 14.99 7.30
C ASP A 54 13.58 14.36 7.60
N TRP A 55 13.81 13.88 8.84
CA TRP A 55 15.01 13.13 9.19
C TRP A 55 15.08 11.76 8.49
N ILE A 56 13.98 11.01 8.47
CA ILE A 56 13.91 9.70 7.78
C ILE A 56 14.19 9.89 6.29
N GLU A 57 13.51 10.84 5.64
CA GLU A 57 13.63 11.09 4.22
C GLU A 57 15.06 11.52 3.84
N SER A 58 15.62 12.50 4.55
CA SER A 58 16.97 13.01 4.27
C SER A 58 18.10 12.04 4.62
N THR A 59 17.94 11.18 5.63
CA THR A 59 19.02 10.29 6.10
C THR A 59 18.91 8.88 5.54
N LEU A 60 17.68 8.37 5.39
CA LEU A 60 17.38 6.99 5.00
C LEU A 60 16.74 6.87 3.61
N GLY A 61 16.60 7.95 2.84
CA GLY A 61 16.03 7.90 1.48
C GLY A 61 16.69 6.83 0.59
N TRP A 62 18.02 6.79 0.57
CA TRP A 62 18.79 5.77 -0.16
C TRP A 62 18.45 4.33 0.27
N PHE A 63 18.17 4.13 1.56
CA PHE A 63 17.82 2.82 2.11
C PHE A 63 16.44 2.38 1.62
N TYR A 64 15.47 3.28 1.53
CA TYR A 64 14.15 2.99 0.96
C TYR A 64 14.23 2.62 -0.52
N ILE A 65 15.01 3.36 -1.32
CA ILE A 65 15.27 3.04 -2.73
C ILE A 65 15.85 1.62 -2.84
N LEU A 66 16.90 1.32 -2.06
CA LEU A 66 17.56 0.03 -2.11
C LEU A 66 16.65 -1.12 -1.65
N VAL A 67 15.85 -0.93 -0.60
CA VAL A 67 14.92 -1.96 -0.11
C VAL A 67 13.92 -2.36 -1.19
N VAL A 68 13.34 -1.38 -1.89
CA VAL A 68 12.36 -1.67 -2.95
C VAL A 68 13.03 -2.25 -4.19
N ALA A 69 14.22 -1.76 -4.57
CA ALA A 69 15.01 -2.37 -5.64
C ALA A 69 15.34 -3.85 -5.36
N VAL A 70 15.77 -4.16 -4.13
CA VAL A 70 16.04 -5.52 -3.69
C VAL A 70 14.75 -6.37 -3.67
N ALA A 71 13.61 -5.78 -3.29
CA ALA A 71 12.32 -6.48 -3.34
C ALA A 71 11.97 -6.91 -4.78
N VAL A 72 12.13 -6.00 -5.75
CA VAL A 72 11.94 -6.30 -7.19
C VAL A 72 12.90 -7.40 -7.64
N LEU A 73 14.20 -7.25 -7.38
CA LEU A 73 15.21 -8.25 -7.77
C LEU A 73 14.94 -9.61 -7.13
N THR A 74 14.50 -9.64 -5.87
CA THR A 74 14.16 -10.88 -5.17
C THR A 74 12.96 -11.56 -5.82
N CYS A 75 11.91 -10.80 -6.18
CA CYS A 75 10.76 -11.36 -6.89
C CYS A 75 11.16 -11.96 -8.25
N VAL A 76 11.97 -11.23 -9.04
CA VAL A 76 12.48 -11.73 -10.33
C VAL A 76 13.34 -12.98 -10.14
N PHE A 77 14.27 -12.97 -9.18
CA PHE A 77 15.10 -14.13 -8.87
C PHE A 77 14.26 -15.35 -8.48
N LEU A 78 13.23 -15.18 -7.64
CA LEU A 78 12.39 -16.29 -7.21
C LEU A 78 11.58 -16.88 -8.37
N VAL A 79 11.01 -16.05 -9.23
CA VAL A 79 10.25 -16.50 -10.41
C VAL A 79 11.14 -17.22 -11.43
N CYS A 80 12.36 -16.72 -11.67
CA CYS A 80 13.29 -17.30 -12.65
C CYS A 80 14.10 -18.50 -12.12
N SER A 81 14.19 -18.67 -10.80
CA SER A 81 14.97 -19.76 -10.18
C SER A 81 14.14 -21.03 -9.95
N ARG A 82 14.80 -22.09 -9.47
CA ARG A 82 14.14 -23.33 -9.04
C ARG A 82 13.09 -23.11 -7.93
N PHE A 83 13.17 -22.01 -7.19
CA PHE A 83 12.27 -21.74 -6.07
C PHE A 83 10.86 -21.37 -6.53
N GLY A 84 10.70 -20.80 -7.73
CA GLY A 84 9.38 -20.49 -8.30
C GLY A 84 8.52 -21.72 -8.61
N ARG A 85 9.10 -22.93 -8.60
CA ARG A 85 8.37 -24.19 -8.78
C ARG A 85 7.77 -24.74 -7.48
N ILE A 86 8.13 -24.16 -6.33
CA ILE A 86 7.66 -24.62 -5.03
C ILE A 86 6.20 -24.19 -4.84
N ARG A 87 5.31 -25.17 -4.62
CA ARG A 87 3.91 -24.90 -4.30
C ARG A 87 3.79 -24.31 -2.89
N LEU A 88 2.93 -23.31 -2.72
CA LEU A 88 2.64 -22.66 -1.43
C LEU A 88 1.68 -23.51 -0.57
N GLY A 89 2.08 -24.76 -0.34
CA GLY A 89 1.33 -25.77 0.36
C GLY A 89 2.13 -27.08 0.38
N ASP A 90 1.41 -28.19 0.55
CA ASP A 90 2.01 -29.53 0.44
C ASP A 90 2.32 -29.85 -1.03
N ASP A 91 3.23 -30.78 -1.30
CA ASP A 91 3.75 -31.03 -2.67
C ASP A 91 2.67 -31.40 -3.70
N GLY A 92 1.59 -32.05 -3.25
CA GLY A 92 0.43 -32.42 -4.07
C GLY A 92 -0.74 -31.43 -4.03
N SER A 93 -0.63 -30.31 -3.31
CA SER A 93 -1.73 -29.35 -3.16
C SER A 93 -2.11 -28.71 -4.50
N VAL A 94 -3.41 -28.47 -4.68
CA VAL A 94 -3.97 -27.77 -5.84
C VAL A 94 -4.54 -26.42 -5.39
N PRO A 95 -4.56 -25.39 -6.25
CA PRO A 95 -5.05 -24.07 -5.88
C PRO A 95 -6.49 -24.13 -5.36
N GLU A 96 -6.78 -23.42 -4.27
CA GLU A 96 -8.15 -23.34 -3.73
C GLU A 96 -9.10 -22.57 -4.66
N PHE A 97 -8.56 -21.62 -5.42
CA PHE A 97 -9.30 -20.77 -6.35
C PHE A 97 -8.86 -21.02 -7.78
N LYS A 98 -9.82 -20.96 -8.71
CA LYS A 98 -9.51 -20.91 -10.15
C LYS A 98 -8.72 -19.64 -10.47
N THR A 99 -7.80 -19.71 -11.43
CA THR A 99 -6.92 -18.59 -11.80
C THR A 99 -7.66 -17.29 -12.10
N SER A 100 -8.80 -17.35 -12.79
CA SER A 100 -9.61 -16.15 -13.08
C SER A 100 -10.17 -15.49 -11.82
N SER A 101 -10.64 -16.31 -10.86
CA SER A 101 -11.14 -15.83 -9.57
C SER A 101 -10.01 -15.27 -8.72
N TRP A 102 -8.83 -15.91 -8.74
CA TRP A 102 -7.64 -15.43 -8.04
C TRP A 102 -7.19 -14.06 -8.57
N ILE A 103 -7.08 -13.88 -9.89
CA ILE A 103 -6.74 -12.59 -10.51
C ILE A 103 -7.76 -11.52 -10.11
N ALA A 104 -9.07 -11.82 -10.19
CA ALA A 104 -10.11 -10.87 -9.81
C ALA A 104 -10.02 -10.45 -8.33
N MET A 105 -9.72 -11.38 -7.42
CA MET A 105 -9.53 -11.09 -5.99
C MET A 105 -8.29 -10.22 -5.74
N LEU A 106 -7.18 -10.46 -6.45
CA LEU A 106 -5.98 -9.62 -6.33
C LEU A 106 -6.25 -8.18 -6.78
N PHE A 107 -6.93 -8.00 -7.92
CA PHE A 107 -7.33 -6.67 -8.38
C PHE A 107 -8.27 -5.97 -7.39
N SER A 108 -9.25 -6.71 -6.84
CA SER A 108 -10.19 -6.17 -5.86
C SER A 108 -9.51 -5.68 -4.57
N ALA A 109 -8.40 -6.30 -4.16
CA ALA A 109 -7.68 -5.89 -2.97
C ALA A 109 -6.68 -4.75 -3.20
N GLY A 110 -6.24 -4.55 -4.45
CA GLY A 110 -5.31 -3.48 -4.83
C GLY A 110 -5.97 -2.14 -5.18
N ILE A 111 -7.26 -2.14 -5.57
CA ILE A 111 -7.98 -0.92 -5.93
C ILE A 111 -8.42 -0.21 -4.66
N GLY A 112 -7.59 0.73 -4.19
CA GLY A 112 -7.87 1.59 -3.06
C GLY A 112 -8.14 3.05 -3.46
N ILE A 113 -8.48 3.86 -2.46
CA ILE A 113 -8.64 5.33 -2.58
C ILE A 113 -7.39 5.96 -3.21
N GLY A 114 -6.19 5.45 -2.89
CA GLY A 114 -4.94 5.95 -3.45
C GLY A 114 -4.93 5.95 -4.97
N LEU A 115 -5.49 4.92 -5.62
CA LEU A 115 -5.57 4.88 -7.08
C LEU A 115 -6.53 5.94 -7.61
N LEU A 116 -7.70 6.15 -6.99
CA LEU A 116 -8.66 7.18 -7.43
C LEU A 116 -8.15 8.61 -7.23
N PHE A 117 -7.34 8.83 -6.20
CA PHE A 117 -6.74 10.13 -5.92
C PHE A 117 -5.55 10.40 -6.86
N PHE A 118 -4.55 9.52 -6.83
CA PHE A 118 -3.28 9.76 -7.49
C PHE A 118 -3.25 9.39 -8.98
N SER A 119 -4.19 8.58 -9.50
CA SER A 119 -4.25 8.30 -10.94
C SER A 119 -4.45 9.53 -11.82
N ILE A 120 -4.99 10.61 -11.25
CA ILE A 120 -5.17 11.89 -11.94
C ILE A 120 -4.19 12.92 -11.38
N ALA A 121 -4.12 13.06 -10.05
CA ALA A 121 -3.32 14.11 -9.42
C ALA A 121 -1.82 13.97 -9.70
N GLU A 122 -1.27 12.77 -9.64
CA GLU A 122 0.17 12.53 -9.79
C GLU A 122 0.68 12.75 -11.23
N PRO A 123 0.11 12.14 -12.29
CA PRO A 123 0.59 12.39 -13.63
C PRO A 123 0.38 13.83 -14.07
N LEU A 124 -0.68 14.52 -13.60
CA LEU A 124 -0.84 15.95 -13.86
C LEU A 124 0.24 16.79 -13.15
N PHE A 125 0.56 16.46 -11.89
CA PHE A 125 1.64 17.11 -11.17
C PHE A 125 2.99 16.93 -11.88
N TYR A 126 3.29 15.72 -12.37
CA TYR A 126 4.53 15.43 -13.10
C TYR A 126 4.56 15.93 -14.55
N PHE A 127 3.39 16.20 -15.13
CA PHE A 127 3.28 16.85 -16.43
C PHE A 127 3.64 18.33 -16.32
N ASP A 128 3.21 18.99 -15.24
CA ASP A 128 3.54 20.39 -14.97
C ASP A 128 5.07 20.63 -14.85
N SER A 129 5.51 21.79 -15.33
CA SER A 129 6.90 22.26 -15.29
C SER A 129 7.07 23.58 -14.53
N SER A 130 6.01 24.06 -13.85
CA SER A 130 6.00 25.34 -13.11
C SER A 130 6.90 25.40 -11.86
N GLN A 131 7.32 24.25 -11.31
CA GLN A 131 8.10 24.11 -10.07
C GLN A 131 7.52 24.88 -8.87
N THR A 132 6.19 25.02 -8.82
CA THR A 132 5.48 25.80 -7.80
C THR A 132 5.70 25.33 -6.36
N ALA A 133 6.13 24.08 -6.17
CA ALA A 133 6.46 23.50 -4.87
C ALA A 133 7.86 23.89 -4.35
N GLY A 134 8.64 24.68 -5.11
CA GLY A 134 10.02 25.06 -4.75
C GLY A 134 11.07 23.99 -5.09
N TYR A 135 10.68 22.98 -5.86
CA TYR A 135 11.53 21.92 -6.41
C TYR A 135 10.97 21.47 -7.78
N PRO A 136 11.78 20.81 -8.63
CA PRO A 136 11.32 20.25 -9.90
C PRO A 136 10.16 19.26 -9.72
N ASN A 137 9.03 19.49 -10.40
CA ASN A 137 7.89 18.57 -10.34
C ASN A 137 8.22 17.20 -10.96
N ASN A 138 9.10 17.14 -11.96
CA ASN A 138 9.54 15.88 -12.57
C ASN A 138 11.02 15.97 -12.96
N PRO A 139 11.93 15.71 -12.00
CA PRO A 139 13.38 15.72 -12.25
C PRO A 139 13.80 14.87 -13.45
N SER A 140 13.14 13.72 -13.62
CA SER A 140 13.43 12.75 -14.67
C SER A 140 13.12 13.27 -16.08
N ALA A 141 12.18 14.21 -16.19
CA ALA A 141 11.86 14.91 -17.43
C ALA A 141 12.74 16.14 -17.63
N ASP A 142 12.98 16.90 -16.56
CA ASP A 142 13.82 18.11 -16.58
C ASP A 142 15.26 17.78 -16.99
N LEU A 143 15.86 16.74 -16.39
CA LEU A 143 17.17 16.22 -16.75
C LEU A 143 17.26 15.70 -18.20
N ALA A 144 16.13 15.30 -18.78
CA ALA A 144 16.04 14.86 -20.18
C ALA A 144 15.76 16.02 -21.15
N GLY A 145 15.66 17.26 -20.66
CA GLY A 145 15.33 18.44 -21.46
C GLY A 145 13.85 18.53 -21.87
N ALA A 146 12.98 17.66 -21.34
CA ALA A 146 11.55 17.64 -21.63
C ALA A 146 10.81 18.67 -20.75
N VAL A 147 11.05 19.97 -20.99
CA VAL A 147 10.48 21.09 -20.20
C VAL A 147 9.18 21.64 -20.79
N LEU A 148 8.93 21.39 -22.07
CA LEU A 148 7.71 21.81 -22.77
C LEU A 148 6.54 20.91 -22.37
N LEU A 149 5.34 21.49 -22.29
CA LEU A 149 4.10 20.75 -21.95
C LEU A 149 3.57 20.01 -23.19
N ASP A 150 4.30 18.99 -23.63
CA ASP A 150 4.03 18.20 -24.83
C ASP A 150 3.93 16.69 -24.56
N GLU A 151 3.76 15.89 -25.62
CA GLU A 151 3.64 14.43 -25.49
C GLU A 151 4.87 13.79 -24.83
N GLN A 152 6.06 14.34 -25.05
CA GLN A 152 7.27 13.83 -24.41
C GLN A 152 7.18 14.01 -22.89
N ARG A 153 6.84 15.22 -22.42
CA ARG A 153 6.60 15.47 -20.98
C ARG A 153 5.52 14.57 -20.41
N ALA A 154 4.43 14.35 -21.14
CA ALA A 154 3.37 13.45 -20.72
C ALA A 154 3.85 12.00 -20.57
N MET A 155 4.71 11.51 -21.48
CA MET A 155 5.34 10.19 -21.36
C MET A 155 6.22 10.10 -20.11
N HIS A 156 7.02 11.13 -19.84
CA HIS A 156 7.83 11.16 -18.62
C HIS A 156 6.98 11.19 -17.35
N ALA A 157 5.86 11.93 -17.36
CA ALA A 157 4.93 11.96 -16.24
C ALA A 157 4.37 10.57 -15.94
N MET A 158 3.83 9.89 -16.96
CA MET A 158 3.33 8.53 -16.81
C MET A 158 4.40 7.52 -16.40
N ARG A 159 5.64 7.66 -16.90
CA ARG A 159 6.75 6.80 -16.50
C ARG A 159 6.97 6.81 -14.99
N VAL A 160 6.97 8.00 -14.38
CA VAL A 160 7.16 8.13 -12.93
C VAL A 160 5.94 7.63 -12.17
N THR A 161 4.72 7.87 -12.66
CA THR A 161 3.51 7.29 -12.08
C THR A 161 3.54 5.75 -12.11
N TYR A 162 3.96 5.14 -13.23
CA TYR A 162 4.14 3.68 -13.32
C TYR A 162 5.26 3.17 -12.42
N PHE A 163 6.28 3.97 -12.16
CA PHE A 163 7.32 3.62 -11.20
C PHE A 163 6.75 3.51 -9.79
N HIS A 164 5.96 4.48 -9.33
CA HIS A 164 5.37 4.45 -7.99
C HIS A 164 4.24 3.43 -7.81
N TRP A 165 3.44 3.16 -8.85
CA TRP A 165 2.25 2.29 -8.77
C TRP A 165 2.39 0.92 -9.45
N GLY A 166 3.49 0.69 -10.16
CA GLY A 166 3.75 -0.53 -10.92
C GLY A 166 4.56 -1.57 -10.15
N ILE A 167 5.54 -2.16 -10.83
CA ILE A 167 6.27 -3.36 -10.36
C ILE A 167 6.91 -3.14 -8.98
N HIS A 168 7.44 -1.95 -8.73
CA HIS A 168 8.15 -1.63 -7.49
C HIS A 168 7.22 -1.72 -6.27
N GLY A 169 6.10 -0.98 -6.27
CA GLY A 169 5.13 -1.03 -5.17
C GLY A 169 4.59 -2.44 -4.93
N TRP A 170 4.18 -3.12 -6.00
CA TRP A 170 3.64 -4.48 -5.91
C TRP A 170 4.66 -5.52 -5.45
N SER A 171 5.95 -5.35 -5.75
CA SER A 171 6.99 -6.28 -5.31
C SER A 171 7.07 -6.39 -3.79
N VAL A 172 6.82 -5.30 -3.08
CA VAL A 172 6.80 -5.27 -1.61
C VAL A 172 5.67 -6.16 -1.08
N TYR A 173 4.47 -6.02 -1.64
CA TYR A 173 3.31 -6.82 -1.26
C TYR A 173 3.47 -8.30 -1.61
N VAL A 174 4.00 -8.60 -2.80
CA VAL A 174 4.29 -9.97 -3.24
C VAL A 174 5.29 -10.62 -2.31
N LEU A 175 6.37 -9.92 -1.93
CA LEU A 175 7.39 -10.47 -1.05
C LEU A 175 6.83 -10.81 0.34
N VAL A 176 6.07 -9.90 0.95
CA VAL A 176 5.45 -10.15 2.26
C VAL A 176 4.39 -11.25 2.17
N GLY A 177 3.55 -11.24 1.13
CA GLY A 177 2.55 -12.27 0.89
C GLY A 177 3.17 -13.65 0.67
N LEU A 178 4.28 -13.72 -0.07
CA LEU A 178 5.02 -14.95 -0.29
C LEU A 178 5.63 -15.50 1.01
N CYS A 179 6.24 -14.63 1.83
CA CYS A 179 6.77 -15.02 3.14
C CYS A 179 5.65 -15.63 4.01
N LEU A 180 4.52 -14.94 4.12
CA LEU A 180 3.36 -15.42 4.88
C LEU A 180 2.81 -16.75 4.34
N ALA A 181 2.59 -16.85 3.03
CA ALA A 181 2.06 -18.05 2.41
C ALA A 181 3.01 -19.25 2.58
N TYR A 182 4.30 -19.05 2.38
CA TYR A 182 5.30 -20.11 2.52
C TYR A 182 5.40 -20.60 3.97
N PHE A 183 5.53 -19.70 4.95
CA PHE A 183 5.63 -20.11 6.35
C PHE A 183 4.31 -20.64 6.90
N GLY A 184 3.19 -20.03 6.50
CA GLY A 184 1.85 -20.45 6.90
C GLY A 184 1.46 -21.82 6.32
N PHE A 185 1.45 -21.95 5.00
CA PHE A 185 0.89 -23.13 4.34
C PHE A 185 1.88 -24.27 4.16
N ARG A 186 3.15 -23.97 3.88
CA ARG A 186 4.17 -25.01 3.63
C ARG A 186 4.95 -25.37 4.89
N LYS A 187 5.28 -24.41 5.75
CA LYS A 187 5.94 -24.69 7.05
C LYS A 187 4.97 -24.90 8.21
N LYS A 188 3.66 -24.76 7.99
CA LYS A 188 2.59 -24.98 8.99
C LYS A 188 2.78 -24.13 10.26
N LEU A 189 3.35 -22.94 10.10
CA LEU A 189 3.46 -21.93 11.16
C LEU A 189 2.18 -21.07 11.19
N PRO A 190 1.96 -20.29 12.27
CA PRO A 190 0.88 -19.30 12.29
C PRO A 190 0.93 -18.36 11.06
N LEU A 191 -0.24 -18.02 10.50
CA LEU A 191 -0.33 -17.07 9.39
C LEU A 191 -0.26 -15.62 9.91
N THR A 192 0.86 -15.27 10.53
CA THR A 192 1.15 -13.95 11.12
C THR A 192 2.57 -13.51 10.78
N LEU A 193 2.86 -12.20 10.83
CA LEU A 193 4.15 -11.68 10.37
C LEU A 193 5.33 -12.22 11.20
N ARG A 194 5.15 -12.49 12.49
CA ARG A 194 6.19 -13.15 13.32
C ARG A 194 6.76 -14.41 12.68
N SER A 195 5.97 -15.17 11.92
CA SER A 195 6.41 -16.45 11.34
C SER A 195 7.43 -16.28 10.22
N ALA A 196 7.47 -15.10 9.59
CA ALA A 196 8.52 -14.76 8.63
C ALA A 196 9.92 -14.71 9.27
N LEU A 197 10.01 -14.46 10.59
CA LEU A 197 11.29 -14.42 11.33
C LEU A 197 11.76 -15.79 11.82
N HIS A 198 10.93 -16.84 11.69
CA HIS A 198 11.27 -18.18 12.19
C HIS A 198 12.65 -18.69 11.72
N PRO A 199 13.10 -18.48 10.46
CA PRO A 199 14.43 -18.91 10.03
C PRO A 199 15.58 -18.21 10.77
N LEU A 200 15.37 -17.00 11.28
CA LEU A 200 16.41 -16.18 11.92
C LEU A 200 16.43 -16.38 13.44
N ILE A 201 15.25 -16.46 14.07
CA ILE A 201 15.13 -16.47 15.53
C ILE A 201 14.50 -17.76 16.09
N GLY A 202 14.15 -18.72 15.23
CA GLY A 202 13.57 -20.01 15.61
C GLY A 202 12.28 -19.86 16.42
N GLU A 203 12.18 -20.64 17.49
CA GLU A 203 11.01 -20.64 18.40
C GLU A 203 10.82 -19.32 19.18
N ARG A 204 11.78 -18.38 19.11
CA ARG A 204 11.63 -17.04 19.75
C ARG A 204 10.51 -16.19 19.10
N ILE A 205 9.96 -16.61 17.96
CA ILE A 205 8.75 -16.00 17.38
C ILE A 205 7.55 -16.07 18.32
N TYR A 206 7.52 -17.00 19.27
CA TYR A 206 6.45 -17.14 20.26
C TYR A 206 6.67 -16.27 21.51
N GLY A 207 7.71 -15.45 21.52
CA GLY A 207 8.03 -14.54 22.62
C GLY A 207 8.03 -13.06 22.19
N PRO A 208 8.64 -12.18 23.01
CA PRO A 208 8.58 -10.72 22.83
C PRO A 208 9.02 -10.21 21.46
N ALA A 209 9.98 -10.87 20.82
CA ALA A 209 10.46 -10.48 19.49
C ALA A 209 9.38 -10.67 18.41
N GLY A 210 8.63 -11.78 18.46
CA GLY A 210 7.52 -12.00 17.53
C GLY A 210 6.31 -11.11 17.85
N ASP A 211 6.08 -10.84 19.13
CA ASP A 211 5.04 -9.92 19.58
C ASP A 211 5.30 -8.48 19.10
N LEU A 212 6.54 -8.01 19.16
CA LEU A 212 6.92 -6.70 18.62
C LEU A 212 6.62 -6.59 17.12
N VAL A 213 6.93 -7.64 16.35
CA VAL A 213 6.73 -7.64 14.89
C VAL A 213 5.25 -7.63 14.53
N ASP A 214 4.44 -8.43 15.21
CA ASP A 214 2.99 -8.40 15.03
C ASP A 214 2.40 -7.03 15.46
N LEU A 215 2.93 -6.41 16.51
CA LEU A 215 2.50 -5.07 16.93
C LEU A 215 2.84 -4.02 15.88
N LEU A 216 4.06 -4.04 15.33
CA LEU A 216 4.47 -3.16 14.22
C LEU A 216 3.60 -3.39 12.97
N ALA A 217 3.21 -4.64 12.70
CA ALA A 217 2.30 -4.98 11.62
C ALA A 217 0.91 -4.33 11.81
N VAL A 218 0.39 -4.35 13.03
CA VAL A 218 -0.87 -3.68 13.39
C VAL A 218 -0.75 -2.16 13.19
N PHE A 219 0.36 -1.56 13.62
CA PHE A 219 0.61 -0.12 13.39
C PHE A 219 0.64 0.23 11.90
N GLY A 220 1.37 -0.54 11.08
CA GLY A 220 1.40 -0.34 9.63
C GLY A 220 0.00 -0.41 9.01
N GLY A 221 -0.80 -1.38 9.43
CA GLY A 221 -2.20 -1.50 8.99
C GLY A 221 -3.06 -0.31 9.40
N VAL A 222 -3.00 0.11 10.67
CA VAL A 222 -3.81 1.22 11.19
C VAL A 222 -3.44 2.53 10.49
N PHE A 223 -2.15 2.88 10.44
CA PHE A 223 -1.71 4.15 9.85
C PHE A 223 -1.91 4.19 8.33
N GLY A 224 -1.64 3.09 7.62
CA GLY A 224 -1.89 3.07 6.18
C GLY A 224 -3.37 3.17 5.81
N ILE A 225 -4.27 2.57 6.61
CA ILE A 225 -5.73 2.77 6.46
C ILE A 225 -6.11 4.22 6.78
N ALA A 226 -5.57 4.81 7.85
CA ALA A 226 -5.85 6.18 8.24
C ALA A 226 -5.47 7.19 7.15
N THR A 227 -4.29 7.07 6.56
CA THR A 227 -3.85 7.91 5.42
C THR A 227 -4.82 7.79 4.24
N SER A 228 -5.18 6.57 3.86
CA SER A 228 -6.10 6.33 2.73
C SER A 228 -7.49 6.92 2.99
N LEU A 229 -8.01 6.77 4.21
CA LEU A 229 -9.31 7.31 4.61
C LEU A 229 -9.30 8.85 4.63
N GLY A 230 -8.21 9.46 5.11
CA GLY A 230 -8.04 10.92 5.11
C GLY A 230 -8.00 11.50 3.69
N LEU A 231 -7.21 10.90 2.79
CA LEU A 231 -7.17 11.30 1.37
C LEU A 231 -8.54 11.19 0.71
N GLY A 232 -9.26 10.09 0.97
CA GLY A 232 -10.60 9.88 0.42
C GLY A 232 -11.60 10.90 0.95
N ALA A 233 -11.56 11.20 2.24
CA ALA A 233 -12.43 12.21 2.85
C ALA A 233 -12.18 13.60 2.29
N SER A 234 -10.91 13.98 2.09
CA SER A 234 -10.53 15.25 1.43
C SER A 234 -11.03 15.33 -0.01
N GLN A 235 -10.87 14.25 -0.78
CA GLN A 235 -11.38 14.18 -2.16
C GLN A 235 -12.91 14.27 -2.22
N MET A 236 -13.62 13.57 -1.33
CA MET A 236 -15.08 13.66 -1.24
C MET A 236 -15.55 15.05 -0.81
N ALA A 237 -14.89 15.66 0.17
CA ALA A 237 -15.20 17.01 0.62
C ALA A 237 -15.05 18.03 -0.52
N THR A 238 -13.95 17.96 -1.27
CA THR A 238 -13.73 18.78 -2.47
C THR A 238 -14.79 18.52 -3.54
N GLY A 239 -15.19 17.25 -3.74
CA GLY A 239 -16.28 16.92 -4.67
C GLY A 239 -17.63 17.52 -4.26
N LEU A 240 -17.93 17.56 -2.95
CA LEU A 240 -19.14 18.21 -2.44
C LEU A 240 -19.09 19.73 -2.61
N ASP A 241 -17.93 20.35 -2.44
CA ASP A 241 -17.75 21.77 -2.74
C ASP A 241 -18.05 22.06 -4.22
N MET A 242 -17.42 21.33 -5.13
CA MET A 242 -17.61 21.53 -6.58
C MET A 242 -19.06 21.31 -7.06
N LEU A 243 -19.80 20.39 -6.43
CA LEU A 243 -21.15 20.02 -6.86
C LEU A 243 -22.27 20.78 -6.11
N LEU A 244 -22.06 21.06 -4.82
CA LEU A 244 -23.10 21.53 -3.91
C LEU A 244 -22.68 22.80 -3.14
N GLY A 245 -21.45 23.29 -3.29
CA GLY A 245 -20.92 24.47 -2.59
C GLY A 245 -20.71 24.27 -1.09
N VAL A 246 -20.49 23.03 -0.65
CA VAL A 246 -20.23 22.70 0.76
C VAL A 246 -18.74 22.90 1.06
N ASP A 247 -18.42 23.72 2.06
CA ASP A 247 -17.03 23.98 2.47
C ASP A 247 -16.23 22.67 2.70
N PRO A 248 -15.07 22.48 2.04
CA PRO A 248 -14.30 21.25 2.12
C PRO A 248 -13.37 21.17 3.34
N GLY A 249 -13.53 22.08 4.31
CA GLY A 249 -12.69 22.20 5.49
C GLY A 249 -12.75 21.01 6.45
N VAL A 250 -11.99 21.11 7.54
CA VAL A 250 -11.78 20.02 8.51
C VAL A 250 -13.10 19.47 9.06
N VAL A 251 -14.10 20.34 9.29
CA VAL A 251 -15.41 19.92 9.81
C VAL A 251 -16.10 18.94 8.87
N THR A 252 -16.16 19.26 7.57
CA THR A 252 -16.76 18.38 6.55
C THR A 252 -16.00 17.07 6.43
N GLN A 253 -14.67 17.12 6.42
CA GLN A 253 -13.84 15.91 6.35
C GLN A 253 -14.06 14.99 7.57
N VAL A 254 -14.08 15.54 8.79
CA VAL A 254 -14.34 14.77 10.02
C VAL A 254 -15.76 14.17 10.01
N ALA A 255 -16.76 14.94 9.55
CA ALA A 255 -18.13 14.45 9.44
C ALA A 255 -18.25 13.27 8.46
N LEU A 256 -17.60 13.36 7.29
CA LEU A 256 -17.54 12.28 6.30
C LEU A 256 -16.84 11.04 6.87
N ILE A 257 -15.70 11.21 7.53
CA ILE A 257 -14.96 10.11 8.17
C ILE A 257 -15.83 9.43 9.23
N ALA A 258 -16.52 10.19 10.06
CA ALA A 258 -17.43 9.64 11.08
C ALA A 258 -18.57 8.84 10.44
N ALA A 259 -19.22 9.39 9.42
CA ALA A 259 -20.31 8.71 8.70
C ALA A 259 -19.86 7.39 8.06
N ILE A 260 -18.70 7.40 7.38
CA ILE A 260 -18.13 6.21 6.74
C ILE A 260 -17.72 5.18 7.79
N SER A 261 -17.12 5.62 8.90
CA SER A 261 -16.71 4.74 10.00
C SER A 261 -17.91 4.04 10.65
N VAL A 262 -19.02 4.77 10.85
CA VAL A 262 -20.27 4.20 11.35
C VAL A 262 -20.81 3.17 10.36
N ALA A 263 -20.91 3.52 9.07
CA ALA A 263 -21.40 2.60 8.04
C ALA A 263 -20.53 1.33 7.92
N ALA A 264 -19.21 1.49 7.94
CA ALA A 264 -18.25 0.38 7.90
C ALA A 264 -18.37 -0.52 9.15
N THR A 265 -18.54 0.08 10.33
CA THR A 265 -18.71 -0.67 11.59
C THR A 265 -20.02 -1.46 11.58
N LEU A 266 -21.13 -0.84 11.16
CA LEU A 266 -22.41 -1.52 11.01
C LEU A 266 -22.32 -2.67 10.00
N SER A 267 -21.62 -2.49 8.89
CA SER A 267 -21.35 -3.53 7.88
C SER A 267 -20.53 -4.70 8.47
N ALA A 268 -19.51 -4.39 9.28
CA ALA A 268 -18.69 -5.43 9.92
C ALA A 268 -19.48 -6.23 10.97
N VAL A 269 -20.32 -5.57 11.77
CA VAL A 269 -21.07 -6.22 12.87
C VAL A 269 -22.31 -6.98 12.35
N SER A 270 -22.94 -6.53 11.27
CA SER A 270 -24.14 -7.17 10.68
C SER A 270 -23.88 -8.50 9.95
N GLY A 271 -22.62 -8.96 9.91
CA GLY A 271 -22.20 -10.16 9.21
C GLY A 271 -21.33 -9.79 8.01
N VAL A 272 -20.03 -9.73 8.28
CA VAL A 272 -18.91 -9.40 7.36
C VAL A 272 -19.08 -9.94 5.93
N SER A 273 -19.69 -11.10 5.73
CA SER A 273 -19.71 -11.76 4.42
C SER A 273 -20.61 -11.10 3.38
N ARG A 274 -21.77 -10.54 3.74
CA ARG A 274 -22.73 -10.01 2.75
C ARG A 274 -22.49 -8.53 2.43
N GLY A 275 -22.29 -7.70 3.45
CA GLY A 275 -22.09 -6.26 3.28
C GLY A 275 -20.82 -5.91 2.51
N ILE A 276 -19.67 -6.45 2.95
CA ILE A 276 -18.38 -6.24 2.27
C ILE A 276 -18.41 -6.76 0.84
N ARG A 277 -19.07 -7.90 0.60
CA ARG A 277 -19.21 -8.45 -0.76
C ARG A 277 -19.98 -7.49 -1.68
N ILE A 278 -21.14 -7.00 -1.25
CA ILE A 278 -21.96 -6.09 -2.06
C ILE A 278 -21.21 -4.79 -2.35
N LEU A 279 -20.58 -4.20 -1.34
CA LEU A 279 -19.80 -2.97 -1.48
C LEU A 279 -18.61 -3.17 -2.44
N SER A 280 -17.89 -4.30 -2.31
CA SER A 280 -16.77 -4.62 -3.20
C SER A 280 -17.24 -4.85 -4.65
N GLU A 281 -18.33 -5.59 -4.87
CA GLU A 281 -18.89 -5.81 -6.21
C GLU A 281 -19.32 -4.49 -6.87
N TRP A 282 -19.98 -3.59 -6.12
CA TRP A 282 -20.35 -2.26 -6.63
C TRP A 282 -19.13 -1.38 -6.89
N ASN A 283 -18.13 -1.39 -6.01
CA ASN A 283 -16.88 -0.66 -6.22
C ASN A 283 -16.25 -1.05 -7.56
N ILE A 284 -16.06 -2.35 -7.80
CA ILE A 284 -15.49 -2.85 -9.07
C ILE A 284 -16.33 -2.43 -10.27
N ARG A 285 -17.66 -2.56 -10.19
CA ARG A 285 -18.56 -2.15 -11.29
C ARG A 285 -18.45 -0.66 -11.59
N MET A 286 -18.42 0.19 -10.56
CA MET A 286 -18.29 1.64 -10.72
C MET A 286 -16.90 2.02 -11.26
N SER A 287 -15.83 1.37 -10.78
CA SER A 287 -14.48 1.59 -11.33
C SER A 287 -14.38 1.19 -12.79
N LEU A 288 -14.95 0.05 -13.18
CA LEU A 288 -14.98 -0.41 -14.58
C LEU A 288 -15.84 0.50 -15.45
N LEU A 289 -16.98 0.99 -14.94
CA LEU A 289 -17.80 1.96 -15.65
C LEU A 289 -17.04 3.27 -15.88
N LEU A 290 -16.39 3.81 -14.84
CA LEU A 290 -15.62 5.04 -14.93
C LEU A 290 -14.45 4.90 -15.91
N LEU A 291 -13.68 3.80 -15.81
CA LEU A 291 -12.59 3.49 -16.75
C LEU A 291 -13.12 3.35 -18.19
N GLY A 292 -14.25 2.66 -18.36
CA GLY A 292 -14.92 2.53 -19.65
C GLY A 292 -15.33 3.88 -20.22
N CYS A 293 -15.88 4.78 -19.40
CA CYS A 293 -16.22 6.13 -19.82
C CYS A 293 -14.98 6.90 -20.32
N PHE A 294 -13.86 6.87 -19.58
CA PHE A 294 -12.64 7.55 -20.02
C PHE A 294 -12.06 6.97 -21.31
N LEU A 295 -12.07 5.64 -21.46
CA LEU A 295 -11.56 4.98 -22.65
C LEU A 295 -12.43 5.24 -23.90
N LEU A 296 -13.75 5.15 -23.75
CA LEU A 296 -14.69 5.18 -24.88
C LEU A 296 -15.15 6.58 -25.27
N LEU A 297 -15.28 7.49 -24.30
CA LEU A 297 -15.64 8.90 -24.56
C LEU A 297 -14.41 9.76 -24.85
N GLY A 298 -13.22 9.27 -24.49
CA GLY A 298 -11.94 9.90 -24.82
C GLY A 298 -11.39 9.51 -26.20
N PRO A 299 -10.21 10.02 -26.58
CA PRO A 299 -9.54 9.69 -27.84
C PRO A 299 -8.92 8.28 -27.78
N PHE A 300 -9.76 7.25 -27.90
CA PHE A 300 -9.40 5.85 -27.66
C PHE A 300 -8.10 5.40 -28.37
N GLN A 301 -7.99 5.67 -29.68
CA GLN A 301 -6.83 5.24 -30.48
C GLN A 301 -5.52 5.86 -29.98
N TRP A 302 -5.54 7.18 -29.71
CA TRP A 302 -4.39 7.87 -29.14
C TRP A 302 -4.06 7.35 -27.75
N LEU A 303 -5.07 7.19 -26.89
CA LEU A 303 -4.86 6.71 -25.52
C LEU A 303 -4.29 5.29 -25.49
N ALA A 304 -4.77 4.39 -26.35
CA ALA A 304 -4.23 3.04 -26.48
C ALA A 304 -2.75 3.06 -26.93
N GLY A 305 -2.42 3.88 -27.93
CA GLY A 305 -1.04 4.06 -28.40
C GLY A 305 -0.14 4.68 -27.33
N PHE A 306 -0.63 5.70 -26.63
CA PHE A 306 0.10 6.39 -25.57
C PHE A 306 0.38 5.48 -24.37
N VAL A 307 -0.60 4.67 -23.93
CA VAL A 307 -0.39 3.66 -22.88
C VAL A 307 0.65 2.63 -23.30
N ALA A 308 0.61 2.15 -24.54
CA ALA A 308 1.60 1.19 -25.04
C ALA A 308 3.02 1.78 -25.04
N SER A 309 3.18 3.00 -25.58
CA SER A 309 4.47 3.70 -25.65
C SER A 309 5.03 4.05 -24.26
N SER A 310 4.20 4.62 -23.38
CA SER A 310 4.61 5.01 -22.04
C SER A 310 4.94 3.80 -21.15
N LEU A 311 4.22 2.68 -21.31
CA LEU A 311 4.54 1.43 -20.64
C LEU A 311 5.89 0.86 -21.13
N GLY A 312 6.14 0.89 -22.45
CA GLY A 312 7.42 0.48 -23.02
C GLY A 312 8.59 1.29 -22.45
N GLU A 313 8.43 2.61 -22.37
CA GLU A 313 9.43 3.51 -21.80
C GLU A 313 9.68 3.22 -20.30
N TYR A 314 8.63 2.94 -19.51
CA TYR A 314 8.79 2.51 -18.12
C TYR A 314 9.59 1.20 -18.01
N LEU A 315 9.25 0.19 -18.81
CA LEU A 315 9.95 -1.10 -18.78
C LEU A 315 11.43 -0.94 -19.17
N TRP A 316 11.73 -0.08 -20.14
CA TRP A 316 13.11 0.22 -20.54
C TRP A 316 13.90 0.94 -19.43
N ARG A 317 13.25 1.84 -18.70
CA ARG A 317 13.85 2.64 -17.62
C ARG A 317 13.78 1.97 -16.25
N LEU A 318 13.24 0.76 -16.15
CA LEU A 318 12.99 0.07 -14.88
C LEU A 318 14.23 0.01 -14.00
N ILE A 319 15.35 -0.53 -14.52
CA ILE A 319 16.58 -0.69 -13.73
C ILE A 319 17.20 0.67 -13.34
N PRO A 320 17.44 1.62 -14.28
CA PRO A 320 17.97 2.93 -13.88
C PRO A 320 17.13 3.63 -12.81
N MET A 321 15.80 3.57 -12.92
CA MET A 321 14.91 4.18 -11.92
C MET A 321 14.96 3.47 -10.57
N SER A 322 15.13 2.14 -10.54
CA SER A 322 15.25 1.37 -9.29
C SER A 322 16.43 1.81 -8.41
N PHE A 323 17.49 2.35 -8.99
CA PHE A 323 18.74 2.67 -8.29
C PHE A 323 19.12 4.14 -8.30
N TRP A 324 18.24 5.00 -8.83
CA TRP A 324 18.51 6.43 -8.86
C TRP A 324 18.34 7.03 -7.46
N ILE A 325 19.40 7.66 -6.96
CA ILE A 325 19.43 8.45 -5.74
C ILE A 325 19.76 9.88 -6.16
N ALA A 326 18.92 10.83 -5.77
CA ALA A 326 19.09 12.22 -6.14
C ALA A 326 20.19 12.88 -5.30
N ASP A 327 21.14 13.53 -5.98
CA ASP A 327 22.24 14.25 -5.34
C ASP A 327 22.00 15.77 -5.33
N ASP A 328 21.27 16.31 -6.32
CA ASP A 328 20.90 17.72 -6.36
C ASP A 328 19.84 18.04 -5.29
N PRO A 329 19.95 19.15 -4.53
CA PRO A 329 18.99 19.48 -3.48
C PRO A 329 17.53 19.56 -3.93
N GLY A 330 17.26 20.08 -5.13
CA GLY A 330 15.90 20.18 -5.67
C GLY A 330 15.34 18.81 -6.04
N GLU A 331 16.15 17.98 -6.70
CA GLU A 331 15.78 16.60 -7.05
C GLU A 331 15.58 15.73 -5.80
N ALA A 332 16.43 15.90 -4.79
CA ALA A 332 16.34 15.19 -3.52
C ALA A 332 15.08 15.59 -2.74
N ALA A 333 14.70 16.88 -2.75
CA ALA A 333 13.45 17.34 -2.16
C ALA A 333 12.23 16.68 -2.82
N TRP A 334 12.24 16.57 -4.16
CA TRP A 334 11.22 15.83 -4.90
C TRP A 334 11.22 14.35 -4.56
N GLN A 335 12.38 13.70 -4.56
CA GLN A 335 12.52 12.26 -4.32
C GLN A 335 12.02 11.89 -2.93
N ASN A 336 12.34 12.72 -1.93
CA ASN A 336 11.86 12.58 -0.56
C ASN A 336 10.33 12.72 -0.47
N GLY A 337 9.78 13.81 -1.01
CA GLY A 337 8.35 14.11 -0.93
C GLY A 337 7.44 13.15 -1.73
N TRP A 338 7.98 12.46 -2.75
CA TRP A 338 7.22 11.56 -3.61
C TRP A 338 7.66 10.11 -3.51
N THR A 339 8.89 9.81 -3.95
CA THR A 339 9.36 8.42 -4.07
C THR A 339 9.54 7.75 -2.72
N ILE A 340 10.20 8.43 -1.77
CA ILE A 340 10.41 7.89 -0.43
C ILE A 340 9.10 7.83 0.34
N PHE A 341 8.23 8.84 0.20
CA PHE A 341 6.85 8.79 0.67
C PHE A 341 6.12 7.53 0.19
N TYR A 342 6.13 7.25 -1.11
CA TYR A 342 5.48 6.06 -1.66
C TYR A 342 6.09 4.77 -1.11
N TRP A 343 7.42 4.64 -1.05
CA TRP A 343 8.04 3.45 -0.47
C TRP A 343 7.68 3.25 1.00
N GLY A 344 7.65 4.32 1.79
CA GLY A 344 7.10 4.29 3.15
C GLY A 344 5.67 3.80 3.19
N TRP A 345 4.82 4.32 2.31
CA TRP A 345 3.42 3.94 2.23
C TRP A 345 3.24 2.47 1.84
N TRP A 346 3.87 2.00 0.76
CA TRP A 346 3.83 0.59 0.33
C TRP A 346 4.35 -0.34 1.44
N ILE A 347 5.46 -0.01 2.10
CA ILE A 347 6.00 -0.84 3.19
C ILE A 347 5.02 -0.90 4.38
N SER A 348 4.40 0.23 4.74
CA SER A 348 3.44 0.29 5.85
C SER A 348 2.20 -0.59 5.62
N TRP A 349 1.73 -0.70 4.37
CA TRP A 349 0.56 -1.49 4.00
C TRP A 349 0.86 -2.97 3.74
N ALA A 350 2.14 -3.31 3.54
CA ALA A 350 2.55 -4.65 3.17
C ALA A 350 2.08 -5.76 4.13
N PRO A 351 2.01 -5.57 5.46
CA PRO A 351 1.46 -6.59 6.36
C PRO A 351 0.01 -6.95 6.05
N PHE A 352 -0.83 -5.96 5.76
CA PHE A 352 -2.26 -6.17 5.50
C PHE A 352 -2.47 -6.79 4.12
N VAL A 353 -1.91 -6.16 3.09
CA VAL A 353 -2.06 -6.64 1.70
C VAL A 353 -1.37 -7.99 1.51
N GLY A 354 -0.18 -8.17 2.07
CA GLY A 354 0.54 -9.45 2.04
C GLY A 354 -0.26 -10.57 2.73
N THR A 355 -0.92 -10.31 3.85
CA THR A 355 -1.81 -11.29 4.49
C THR A 355 -2.98 -11.67 3.60
N PHE A 356 -3.58 -10.69 2.91
CA PHE A 356 -4.63 -10.97 1.93
C PHE A 356 -4.11 -11.81 0.77
N ILE A 357 -3.00 -11.41 0.14
CA ILE A 357 -2.35 -12.13 -0.97
C ILE A 357 -2.06 -13.58 -0.56
N ALA A 358 -1.49 -13.77 0.64
CA ALA A 358 -1.23 -15.11 1.17
C ALA A 358 -2.51 -15.94 1.24
N ARG A 359 -3.58 -15.41 1.86
CA ARG A 359 -4.84 -16.15 2.03
C ARG A 359 -5.50 -16.58 0.73
N VAL A 360 -5.40 -15.77 -0.32
CA VAL A 360 -6.00 -16.11 -1.62
C VAL A 360 -5.09 -16.97 -2.50
N SER A 361 -3.84 -17.22 -2.10
CA SER A 361 -2.82 -17.88 -2.92
C SER A 361 -2.40 -19.26 -2.38
N ARG A 362 -3.30 -19.96 -1.68
CA ARG A 362 -3.07 -21.32 -1.19
C ARG A 362 -3.10 -22.37 -2.29
#